data_AF-A0A6P4A4X7-F1
#
_entry.id   AF-A0A6P4A4X7-F1
#
_cell.length_a   1.000
_cell.length_b   1.000
_cell.length_c   1.000
_cell.angle_alpha   90.00
_cell.angle_beta   90.00
_cell.angle_gamma   90.00
#
_symmetry.space_group_name_H-M   'P 1'
#
loop_
_entity.id
_entity.type
_entity.pdbx_description
1 polymer ?
#
loop_
_entity_poly.entity_id
_entity_poly.type
_entity_poly.pdbx_seq_one_letter_code
_entity_poly.pdbx_strand_id
1 'polypeptide(L)'
;MVVVAKHETIARTKSCSFLSISSMGEPEPERGHSVISCTTFNILAPIYKRLDQQNQGLRESDFRAFWLARNKRILDWLLFETSSIICLQEFWIGNEEFVQMYLKSLGDAGYITFKLARTNNRGDGLLTAVHKDYFSVLHYRELLFNDFGDRVAQLLHVQLNVPLSQNQKGNVTEVLIVNTHLLFPHDSSLSIVRLHQVYKILQYVESYQKENQFKPMPIILCGDWNGSKRGHVYKFLRSQGFESTYDTAHQCDDNDADAQKWVSHRNHRGNICGVDFIWLCNPNKSRKPLKTSWGEAVFGILKYQLRKASMTEIDAFAFLKGENYGDYITYSAFCEALHQVNLAGIPNGLTFQDTRDLWKQADIDGNGVVDYEEFKRIWNSTWSEQDENCSSSSNAFRQVTEEALGFKVKNAVLFPRETEKGMWPENYSLSDHACLTVMFSPLRMKCNESKNHC
;
A
#
# COMPACT_ATOMS: atom_id res chain seq x y z
N MET A 1 41.13 13.23 79.59
CA MET A 1 39.81 12.59 79.35
C MET A 1 39.13 13.34 78.23
N VAL A 2 38.99 12.70 77.07
CA VAL A 2 37.90 12.73 76.07
C VAL A 2 38.51 12.10 74.82
N VAL A 3 37.85 11.05 74.36
CA VAL A 3 38.35 10.00 73.47
C VAL A 3 38.31 10.44 72.01
N VAL A 4 39.41 10.21 71.30
CA VAL A 4 39.52 10.28 69.84
C VAL A 4 39.12 8.92 69.26
N ALA A 5 38.21 8.88 68.29
CA ALA A 5 37.97 7.69 67.47
C ALA A 5 37.81 8.08 65.99
N LYS A 6 38.38 7.20 65.15
CA LYS A 6 38.79 7.38 63.75
C LYS A 6 37.64 7.27 62.74
N HIS A 7 37.93 7.81 61.55
CA HIS A 7 37.27 7.55 60.27
C HIS A 7 37.09 6.06 59.96
N GLU A 8 35.95 5.71 59.38
CA GLU A 8 35.82 4.62 58.41
C GLU A 8 34.62 4.85 57.47
N THR A 9 34.89 4.71 56.18
CA THR A 9 33.97 4.89 55.05
C THR A 9 33.14 3.62 54.87
N ILE A 10 31.81 3.71 54.87
CA ILE A 10 30.92 2.57 54.62
C ILE A 10 30.14 2.79 53.32
N ALA A 11 30.55 2.05 52.30
CA ALA A 11 29.75 1.76 51.12
C ALA A 11 28.60 0.82 51.52
N ARG A 12 27.36 1.15 51.12
CA ARG A 12 26.18 0.27 51.29
C ARG A 12 25.74 -0.29 49.95
N THR A 13 26.04 -1.57 49.77
CA THR A 13 25.44 -2.52 48.85
C THR A 13 23.93 -2.61 49.05
N LYS A 14 23.16 -2.53 47.96
CA LYS A 14 21.82 -3.15 47.88
C LYS A 14 21.68 -3.90 46.56
N SER A 15 21.66 -5.22 46.73
CA SER A 15 21.18 -6.29 45.87
C SER A 15 19.97 -5.90 45.02
N CYS A 16 20.07 -6.10 43.70
CA CYS A 16 18.94 -6.41 42.84
C CYS A 16 19.26 -7.71 42.11
N SER A 17 18.42 -8.71 42.34
CA SER A 17 18.52 -10.08 41.85
C SER A 17 18.39 -10.14 40.33
N PHE A 18 19.46 -10.54 39.65
CA PHE A 18 19.41 -10.99 38.27
C PHE A 18 18.77 -12.38 38.22
N LEU A 19 17.57 -12.46 37.64
CA LEU A 19 16.98 -13.72 37.21
C LEU A 19 17.68 -14.14 35.90
N SER A 20 18.44 -15.23 35.97
CA SER A 20 19.04 -15.88 34.82
C SER A 20 17.95 -16.52 33.95
N ILE A 21 17.64 -15.91 32.83
CA ILE A 21 16.85 -16.54 31.77
C ILE A 21 17.79 -17.50 31.01
N SER A 22 17.37 -18.75 30.95
CA SER A 22 18.05 -19.86 30.26
C SER A 22 18.31 -19.52 28.79
N SER A 23 19.52 -19.82 28.31
CA SER A 23 19.91 -19.68 26.91
C SER A 23 19.05 -20.60 26.04
N MET A 24 18.03 -20.03 25.42
CA MET A 24 17.38 -20.59 24.25
C MET A 24 18.32 -20.39 23.07
N GLY A 25 18.61 -21.49 22.37
CA GLY A 25 19.67 -21.59 21.36
C GLY A 25 19.65 -20.45 20.34
N GLU A 26 20.86 -19.95 20.04
CA GLU A 26 21.08 -19.10 18.89
C GLU A 26 20.57 -19.82 17.63
N PRO A 27 19.73 -19.19 16.79
CA PRO A 27 19.48 -19.72 15.47
C PRO A 27 20.80 -19.67 14.69
N GLU A 28 21.18 -20.79 14.07
CA GLU A 28 22.33 -20.83 13.16
C GLU A 28 22.24 -19.66 12.15
N PRO A 29 23.35 -18.99 11.83
CA PRO A 29 23.36 -17.94 10.83
C PRO A 29 23.01 -18.57 9.48
N GLU A 30 21.80 -18.31 8.97
CA GLU A 30 21.43 -18.61 7.59
C GLU A 30 22.49 -17.98 6.67
N ARG A 31 23.36 -18.82 6.10
CA ARG A 31 24.45 -18.40 5.23
C ARG A 31 23.89 -17.66 4.01
N GLY A 32 24.12 -16.34 3.96
CA GLY A 32 24.39 -15.59 2.73
C GLY A 32 23.22 -15.40 1.75
N HIS A 33 22.01 -15.11 2.22
CA HIS A 33 20.98 -14.52 1.35
C HIS A 33 21.10 -12.99 1.39
N SER A 34 21.32 -12.37 0.23
CA SER A 34 21.25 -10.92 0.05
C SER A 34 19.88 -10.41 0.46
N VAL A 35 19.82 -9.66 1.56
CA VAL A 35 18.59 -9.04 2.06
C VAL A 35 18.41 -7.68 1.39
N ILE A 36 17.20 -7.42 0.92
CA ILE A 36 16.79 -6.13 0.36
C ILE A 36 15.77 -5.54 1.32
N SER A 37 15.88 -4.26 1.63
CA SER A 37 14.91 -3.56 2.47
C SER A 37 14.17 -2.47 1.70
N CYS A 38 12.89 -2.30 2.02
CA CYS A 38 12.06 -1.22 1.49
C CYS A 38 11.34 -0.51 2.63
N THR A 39 11.44 0.81 2.68
CA THR A 39 10.75 1.66 3.65
C THR A 39 9.71 2.52 2.95
N THR A 40 8.51 2.63 3.51
CA THR A 40 7.52 3.65 3.14
C THR A 40 7.21 4.53 4.34
N PHE A 41 7.16 5.85 4.12
CA PHE A 41 6.89 6.80 5.20
C PHE A 41 6.26 8.11 4.69
N ASN A 42 5.03 8.40 5.09
CA ASN A 42 4.46 9.74 4.94
C ASN A 42 5.08 10.66 6.01
N ILE A 43 5.89 11.63 5.57
CA ILE A 43 6.70 12.45 6.46
C ILE A 43 5.98 13.70 6.99
N LEU A 44 4.70 13.88 6.64
CA LEU A 44 3.87 15.03 6.98
C LEU A 44 4.54 16.35 6.58
N ALA A 45 4.16 16.89 5.41
CA ALA A 45 4.78 18.11 4.89
C ALA A 45 4.66 19.25 5.93
N PRO A 46 5.71 20.06 6.16
CA PRO A 46 5.64 21.18 7.11
C PRO A 46 4.49 22.17 6.86
N ILE A 47 4.05 22.31 5.60
CA ILE A 47 2.89 23.13 5.19
C ILE A 47 1.54 22.56 5.64
N TYR A 48 1.49 21.30 6.08
CA TYR A 48 0.28 20.65 6.60
C TYR A 48 0.30 20.43 8.10
N LYS A 49 1.49 20.33 8.70
CA LYS A 49 1.64 20.16 10.15
C LYS A 49 1.16 21.40 10.89
N ARG A 50 0.06 21.24 11.65
CA ARG A 50 -0.51 22.28 12.53
C ARG A 50 0.26 22.32 13.83
N LEU A 51 0.60 23.52 14.31
CA LEU A 51 1.31 23.71 15.58
C LEU A 51 0.37 23.99 16.76
N ASP A 52 -0.83 24.48 16.47
CA ASP A 52 -1.83 24.84 17.47
C ASP A 52 -3.19 24.27 17.06
N GLN A 53 -3.89 23.67 18.03
CA GLN A 53 -5.25 23.16 17.85
C GLN A 53 -6.29 24.30 17.81
N GLN A 54 -6.03 25.41 18.50
CA GLN A 54 -6.89 26.59 18.53
C GLN A 54 -6.64 27.47 17.31
N ASN A 55 -5.38 27.76 16.98
CA ASN A 55 -5.02 28.48 15.76
C ASN A 55 -4.74 27.52 14.58
N GLN A 56 -5.82 27.10 13.93
CA GLN A 56 -5.79 26.24 12.73
C GLN A 56 -5.06 26.83 11.52
N GLY A 57 -4.64 28.10 11.54
CA GLY A 57 -3.85 28.72 10.47
C GLY A 57 -2.34 28.51 10.61
N LEU A 58 -1.85 28.30 11.84
CA LEU A 58 -0.42 28.24 12.12
C LEU A 58 0.19 26.92 11.63
N ARG A 59 1.24 26.99 10.81
CA ARG A 59 1.92 25.83 10.24
C ARG A 59 3.36 25.72 10.70
N GLU A 60 3.88 24.49 10.71
CA GLU A 60 5.30 24.28 10.98
C GLU A 60 6.19 24.96 9.93
N SER A 61 5.72 25.05 8.68
CA SER A 61 6.41 25.76 7.59
C SER A 61 6.73 27.22 7.91
N ASP A 62 5.97 27.86 8.80
CA ASP A 62 6.18 29.26 9.20
C ASP A 62 7.43 29.44 10.08
N PHE A 63 7.97 28.34 10.62
CA PHE A 63 9.09 28.35 11.58
C PHE A 63 10.24 27.47 11.11
N ARG A 64 11.23 28.08 10.45
CA ARG A 64 12.42 27.37 9.93
C ARG A 64 13.10 26.44 10.92
N ALA A 65 13.29 26.89 12.15
CA ALA A 65 13.93 26.07 13.19
C ALA A 65 13.16 24.78 13.47
N PHE A 66 11.82 24.80 13.41
CA PHE A 66 10.98 23.67 13.78
C PHE A 66 10.98 22.61 12.68
N TRP A 67 10.62 23.00 11.44
CA TRP A 67 10.61 22.04 10.34
C TRP A 67 12.01 21.49 10.05
N LEU A 68 13.07 22.31 10.20
CA LEU A 68 14.44 21.85 9.99
C LEU A 68 14.84 20.81 11.04
N ALA A 69 14.56 21.06 12.32
CA ALA A 69 14.90 20.13 13.40
C ALA A 69 14.16 18.80 13.28
N ARG A 70 12.84 18.82 12.99
CA ARG A 70 12.06 17.59 12.81
C ARG A 70 12.55 16.78 11.61
N ASN A 71 12.81 17.43 10.48
CA ASN A 71 13.22 16.73 9.26
C ASN A 71 14.67 16.22 9.31
N LYS A 72 15.56 16.87 10.06
CA LYS A 72 16.87 16.27 10.39
C LYS A 72 16.72 14.97 11.16
N ARG A 73 15.85 14.92 12.18
CA ARG A 73 15.57 13.68 12.92
C ARG A 73 14.96 12.59 12.05
N ILE A 74 14.10 12.94 11.08
CA ILE A 74 13.56 12.00 10.10
C ILE A 74 14.69 11.46 9.21
N LEU A 75 15.55 12.33 8.68
CA LEU A 75 16.70 11.94 7.87
C LEU A 75 17.68 11.06 8.64
N ASP A 76 18.04 11.44 9.86
CA ASP A 76 18.91 10.64 10.73
C ASP A 76 18.34 9.23 10.95
N TRP A 77 17.01 9.13 11.10
CA TRP A 77 16.34 7.84 11.22
C TRP A 77 16.37 7.02 9.93
N LEU A 78 16.07 7.63 8.78
CA LEU A 78 16.13 6.96 7.47
C LEU A 78 17.54 6.47 7.14
N LEU A 79 18.56 7.28 7.46
CA LEU A 79 19.97 6.95 7.27
C LEU A 79 20.47 5.89 8.25
N PHE A 80 19.90 5.82 9.45
CA PHE A 80 20.17 4.74 10.40
C PHE A 80 19.57 3.40 9.93
N GLU A 81 18.34 3.40 9.43
CA GLU A 81 17.67 2.19 8.92
C GLU A 81 18.36 1.64 7.66
N THR A 82 19.00 2.49 6.85
CA THR A 82 19.78 2.11 5.66
C THR A 82 19.01 1.28 4.63
N SER A 83 17.72 1.55 4.46
CA SER A 83 16.88 0.76 3.57
C SER A 83 17.32 0.82 2.11
N SER A 84 17.36 -0.32 1.40
CA SER A 84 17.76 -0.33 -0.03
C SER A 84 16.85 0.55 -0.91
N ILE A 85 15.59 0.70 -0.52
CA ILE A 85 14.57 1.55 -1.16
C ILE A 85 13.88 2.38 -0.07
N ILE A 86 13.72 3.68 -0.30
CA ILE A 86 12.96 4.59 0.57
C ILE A 86 11.89 5.30 -0.28
N CYS A 87 10.62 5.17 0.11
CA CYS A 87 9.47 5.80 -0.53
C CYS A 87 8.81 6.77 0.46
N LEU A 88 8.90 8.07 0.18
CA LEU A 88 8.32 9.12 1.01
C LEU A 88 7.09 9.72 0.34
N GLN A 89 6.09 10.03 1.17
CA GLN A 89 4.88 10.77 0.82
C GLN A 89 4.84 12.09 1.60
N GLU A 90 4.09 13.08 1.08
CA GLU A 90 4.06 14.45 1.59
C GLU A 90 5.45 15.09 1.68
N PHE A 91 6.30 14.79 0.69
CA PHE A 91 7.60 15.40 0.56
C PHE A 91 7.45 16.87 0.14
N TRP A 92 7.96 17.83 0.92
CA TRP A 92 7.73 19.26 0.71
C TRP A 92 8.60 19.84 -0.42
N ILE A 93 8.22 19.56 -1.65
CA ILE A 93 8.95 19.94 -2.87
C ILE A 93 8.99 21.46 -3.08
N GLY A 94 7.98 22.20 -2.62
CA GLY A 94 7.89 23.65 -2.77
C GLY A 94 8.93 24.45 -1.98
N ASN A 95 9.80 23.81 -1.18
CA ASN A 95 10.86 24.47 -0.43
C ASN A 95 12.24 23.94 -0.84
N GLU A 96 13.03 24.79 -1.52
CA GLU A 96 14.32 24.39 -2.07
C GLU A 96 15.33 23.99 -0.98
N GLU A 97 15.34 24.67 0.17
CA GLU A 97 16.25 24.35 1.27
C GLU A 97 15.98 22.94 1.84
N PHE A 98 14.71 22.65 2.09
CA PHE A 98 14.22 21.34 2.52
C PHE A 98 14.62 20.26 1.52
N VAL A 99 14.39 20.49 0.23
CA VAL A 99 14.72 19.55 -0.83
C VAL A 99 16.22 19.29 -0.88
N GLN A 100 17.05 20.34 -0.90
CA GLN A 100 18.51 20.20 -0.94
C GLN A 100 19.05 19.46 0.27
N MET A 101 18.48 19.66 1.46
CA MET A 101 18.86 18.90 2.66
C MET A 101 18.66 17.39 2.47
N TYR A 102 17.49 16.95 1.98
CA TYR A 102 17.23 15.53 1.75
C TYR A 102 18.09 14.97 0.61
N LEU A 103 18.15 15.66 -0.53
CA LEU A 103 18.90 15.17 -1.70
C LEU A 103 20.40 15.06 -1.40
N LYS A 104 20.98 16.03 -0.67
CA LYS A 104 22.37 15.97 -0.25
C LYS A 104 22.62 14.83 0.72
N SER A 105 21.88 14.73 1.82
CA SER A 105 22.11 13.69 2.83
C SER A 105 21.92 12.27 2.27
N LEU A 106 20.90 12.06 1.44
CA LEU A 106 20.68 10.77 0.78
C LEU A 106 21.73 10.51 -0.32
N GLY A 107 22.12 11.53 -1.09
CA GLY A 107 23.17 11.41 -2.11
C GLY A 107 24.53 11.07 -1.52
N ASP A 108 24.93 11.74 -0.44
CA ASP A 108 26.16 11.48 0.32
C ASP A 108 26.16 10.04 0.89
N ALA A 109 24.97 9.51 1.20
CA ALA A 109 24.78 8.12 1.64
C ALA A 109 24.63 7.10 0.48
N GLY A 110 24.81 7.51 -0.79
CA GLY A 110 24.83 6.59 -1.93
C GLY A 110 23.49 6.33 -2.61
N TYR A 111 22.44 7.10 -2.30
CA TYR A 111 21.14 6.95 -2.93
C TYR A 111 21.00 7.77 -4.22
N ILE A 112 20.33 7.19 -5.21
CA ILE A 112 19.79 7.88 -6.37
C ILE A 112 18.36 8.27 -6.04
N THR A 113 18.00 9.54 -6.21
CA THR A 113 16.71 10.09 -5.74
C THR A 113 15.87 10.63 -6.89
N PHE A 114 14.55 10.40 -6.79
CA PHE A 114 13.54 10.84 -7.75
C PHE A 114 12.43 11.55 -6.98
N LYS A 115 12.13 12.81 -7.30
CA LYS A 115 11.05 13.59 -6.68
C LYS A 115 9.97 13.90 -7.71
N LEU A 116 8.71 13.86 -7.29
CA LEU A 116 7.56 14.14 -8.15
C LEU A 116 6.54 15.00 -7.42
N ALA A 117 6.32 16.22 -7.92
CA ALA A 117 5.31 17.13 -7.38
C ALA A 117 3.91 16.68 -7.78
N ARG A 118 2.93 16.99 -6.92
CA ARG A 118 1.52 16.84 -7.30
C ARG A 118 1.13 17.80 -8.42
N THR A 119 0.11 17.42 -9.18
CA THR A 119 -0.33 18.14 -10.38
C THR A 119 -0.99 19.48 -10.09
N ASN A 120 -1.49 19.71 -8.86
CA ASN A 120 -2.17 20.95 -8.47
C ASN A 120 -1.30 21.95 -7.70
N ASN A 121 0.02 21.79 -7.72
CA ASN A 121 0.97 22.70 -7.10
C ASN A 121 0.69 22.99 -5.60
N ARG A 122 0.20 21.98 -4.86
CA ARG A 122 -0.05 22.08 -3.42
C ARG A 122 1.21 22.15 -2.55
N GLY A 123 2.39 22.13 -3.16
CA GLY A 123 3.69 22.26 -2.51
C GLY A 123 4.30 20.92 -2.05
N ASP A 124 3.53 19.85 -1.99
CA ASP A 124 4.01 18.51 -1.63
C ASP A 124 4.08 17.54 -2.83
N GLY A 125 4.62 16.36 -2.58
CA GLY A 125 4.65 15.26 -3.54
C GLY A 125 5.34 14.02 -2.98
N LEU A 126 6.00 13.29 -3.87
CA LEU A 126 6.65 12.04 -3.58
C LEU A 126 8.17 12.16 -3.70
N LEU A 127 8.89 11.36 -2.92
CA LEU A 127 10.31 11.11 -3.14
C LEU A 127 10.58 9.60 -3.05
N THR A 128 11.27 9.05 -4.04
CA THR A 128 11.81 7.68 -3.99
C THR A 128 13.32 7.74 -4.04
N ALA A 129 13.98 7.09 -3.11
CA ALA A 129 15.44 6.93 -3.06
C ALA A 129 15.80 5.45 -3.22
N VAL A 130 16.76 5.16 -4.08
CA VAL A 130 17.23 3.80 -4.37
C VAL A 130 18.74 3.74 -4.15
N HIS A 131 19.20 2.81 -3.31
CA HIS A 131 20.61 2.68 -2.98
C HIS A 131 21.38 1.98 -4.11
N LYS A 132 22.41 2.65 -4.66
CA LYS A 132 23.13 2.21 -5.87
C LYS A 132 23.86 0.86 -5.72
N ASP A 133 24.27 0.52 -4.49
CA ASP A 133 24.95 -0.75 -4.21
C ASP A 133 24.00 -1.96 -4.31
N TYR A 134 22.69 -1.73 -4.18
CA TYR A 134 21.68 -2.79 -4.27
C TYR A 134 21.02 -2.82 -5.64
N PHE A 135 20.81 -1.65 -6.27
CA PHE A 135 20.03 -1.56 -7.49
C PHE A 135 20.63 -0.59 -8.51
N SER A 136 20.51 -0.98 -9.78
CA SER A 136 20.67 -0.08 -10.92
C SER A 136 19.29 0.33 -11.43
N VAL A 137 19.06 1.63 -11.57
CA VAL A 137 17.79 2.15 -12.09
C VAL A 137 17.82 2.11 -13.62
N LEU A 138 16.92 1.34 -14.23
CA LEU A 138 16.81 1.20 -15.68
C LEU A 138 15.90 2.29 -16.25
N HIS A 139 14.72 2.49 -15.65
CA HIS A 139 13.76 3.49 -16.07
C HIS A 139 13.03 4.14 -14.91
N TYR A 140 12.63 5.38 -15.12
CA TYR A 140 11.73 6.15 -14.26
C TYR A 140 10.56 6.69 -15.08
N ARG A 141 9.35 6.55 -14.56
CA ARG A 141 8.11 7.07 -15.15
C ARG A 141 7.30 7.81 -14.10
N GLU A 142 6.76 8.95 -14.52
CA GLU A 142 5.82 9.75 -13.74
C GLU A 142 4.40 9.42 -14.17
N LEU A 143 3.55 9.10 -13.20
CA LEU A 143 2.12 8.83 -13.43
C LEU A 143 1.35 10.00 -12.83
N LEU A 144 0.68 10.77 -13.68
CA LEU A 144 -0.06 11.96 -13.29
C LEU A 144 -1.56 11.67 -13.31
N PHE A 145 -2.25 11.88 -12.18
CA PHE A 145 -3.70 11.69 -12.05
C PHE A 145 -4.42 13.03 -12.07
N ASN A 146 -4.26 13.79 -13.17
CA ASN A 146 -4.95 15.07 -13.38
C ASN A 146 -6.47 14.94 -13.26
N ASP A 147 -7.01 13.78 -13.68
CA ASP A 147 -8.45 13.53 -13.67
C ASP A 147 -8.98 13.07 -12.30
N PHE A 148 -8.10 12.70 -11.35
CA PHE A 148 -8.51 12.04 -10.10
C PHE A 148 -7.71 12.56 -8.91
N GLY A 149 -8.23 13.62 -8.27
CA GLY A 149 -7.75 14.09 -6.96
C GLY A 149 -6.35 14.72 -6.97
N ASP A 150 -5.83 15.09 -8.15
CA ASP A 150 -4.52 15.71 -8.33
C ASP A 150 -3.38 14.96 -7.62
N ARG A 151 -3.44 13.64 -7.74
CA ARG A 151 -2.44 12.74 -7.16
C ARG A 151 -1.44 12.32 -8.23
N VAL A 152 -0.36 11.71 -7.77
CA VAL A 152 0.73 11.23 -8.61
C VAL A 152 1.22 9.89 -8.12
N ALA A 153 1.87 9.13 -8.98
CA ALA A 153 2.67 7.98 -8.61
C ALA A 153 4.00 7.98 -9.36
N GLN A 154 5.02 7.37 -8.77
CA GLN A 154 6.33 7.14 -9.37
C GLN A 154 6.43 5.66 -9.70
N LEU A 155 6.84 5.31 -10.92
CA LEU A 155 7.20 3.94 -11.30
C LEU A 155 8.68 3.88 -11.63
N LEU A 156 9.42 3.08 -10.88
CA LEU A 156 10.83 2.80 -11.11
C LEU A 156 10.97 1.35 -11.56
N HIS A 157 11.64 1.15 -12.69
CA HIS A 157 12.11 -0.16 -13.11
C HIS A 157 13.58 -0.27 -12.72
N VAL A 158 13.89 -1.21 -11.83
CA VAL A 158 15.22 -1.41 -11.29
C VAL A 158 15.73 -2.83 -11.51
N GLN A 159 17.04 -2.94 -11.63
CA GLN A 159 17.79 -4.17 -11.72
C GLN A 159 18.51 -4.43 -10.40
N LEU A 160 18.39 -5.62 -9.83
CA LEU A 160 19.11 -6.03 -8.62
C LEU A 160 20.59 -6.29 -8.95
N ASN A 161 21.49 -5.62 -8.22
CA ASN A 161 22.93 -5.72 -8.37
C ASN A 161 23.58 -6.77 -7.45
N VAL A 162 22.80 -7.34 -6.51
CA VAL A 162 23.36 -8.22 -5.49
C VAL A 162 23.50 -9.66 -6.00
N PRO A 163 24.68 -10.31 -5.85
CA PRO A 163 24.88 -11.69 -6.30
C PRO A 163 23.97 -12.66 -5.55
N LEU A 164 23.07 -13.34 -6.27
CA LEU A 164 22.38 -14.52 -5.74
C LEU A 164 23.43 -15.61 -5.49
N SER A 165 23.42 -16.23 -4.30
CA SER A 165 24.49 -17.14 -3.89
C SER A 165 24.76 -18.24 -4.94
N GLN A 166 26.05 -18.55 -5.05
CA GLN A 166 26.77 -19.34 -6.05
C GLN A 166 25.95 -20.47 -6.70
N ASN A 167 25.63 -20.32 -8.01
CA ASN A 167 25.89 -21.32 -9.04
C ASN A 167 25.25 -21.07 -10.42
N GLN A 168 24.74 -19.88 -10.77
CA GLN A 168 24.03 -19.77 -12.06
C GLN A 168 24.31 -18.50 -12.83
N LYS A 169 24.70 -18.72 -14.11
CA LYS A 169 24.86 -17.70 -15.14
C LYS A 169 23.55 -16.94 -15.35
N GLY A 170 23.60 -15.62 -15.23
CA GLY A 170 22.93 -14.72 -16.17
C GLY A 170 21.50 -14.27 -15.91
N ASN A 171 20.80 -14.74 -14.86
CA ASN A 171 19.45 -14.23 -14.61
C ASN A 171 19.50 -12.97 -13.73
N VAL A 172 19.34 -11.85 -14.41
CA VAL A 172 19.10 -10.53 -13.82
C VAL A 172 17.71 -10.50 -13.18
N THR A 173 17.61 -10.10 -11.91
CA THR A 173 16.30 -9.82 -11.29
C THR A 173 15.94 -8.36 -11.53
N GLU A 174 14.92 -8.15 -12.36
CA GLU A 174 14.27 -6.85 -12.52
C GLU A 174 13.07 -6.74 -11.59
N VAL A 175 12.77 -5.52 -11.13
CA VAL A 175 11.68 -5.23 -10.18
C VAL A 175 11.02 -3.92 -10.57
N LEU A 176 9.69 -3.87 -10.48
CA LEU A 176 8.94 -2.62 -10.54
C LEU A 176 8.65 -2.13 -9.13
N ILE A 177 9.04 -0.89 -8.85
CA ILE A 177 8.74 -0.21 -7.58
C ILE A 177 7.81 0.94 -7.89
N VAL A 178 6.68 1.00 -7.19
CA VAL A 178 5.75 2.12 -7.27
C VAL A 178 5.67 2.82 -5.93
N ASN A 179 5.75 4.15 -5.94
CA ASN A 179 5.45 5.00 -4.78
C ASN A 179 4.22 5.85 -5.09
N THR A 180 3.26 5.94 -4.16
CA THR A 180 2.05 6.75 -4.34
C THR A 180 1.53 7.31 -3.01
N HIS A 181 0.66 8.32 -3.10
CA HIS A 181 -0.12 8.83 -1.98
C HIS A 181 -1.55 9.09 -2.45
N LEU A 182 -2.47 8.19 -2.10
CA LEU A 182 -3.86 8.24 -2.56
C LEU A 182 -4.65 9.38 -1.93
N LEU A 183 -5.82 9.68 -2.50
CA LEU A 183 -6.68 10.76 -2.02
C LEU A 183 -7.18 10.51 -0.59
N PHE A 184 -6.88 11.45 0.32
CA PHE A 184 -7.36 11.42 1.71
C PHE A 184 -8.90 11.26 1.80
N PRO A 185 -9.42 10.36 2.66
CA PRO A 185 -10.83 9.99 2.71
C PRO A 185 -11.65 11.00 3.51
N HIS A 186 -11.89 12.20 2.96
CA HIS A 186 -12.79 13.17 3.60
C HIS A 186 -14.26 12.70 3.65
N ASP A 187 -14.66 11.87 2.68
CA ASP A 187 -15.97 11.23 2.60
C ASP A 187 -15.83 9.80 2.04
N SER A 188 -16.77 8.93 2.41
CA SER A 188 -16.94 7.57 1.92
C SER A 188 -17.15 7.48 0.40
N SER A 189 -17.77 8.49 -0.22
CA SER A 189 -17.90 8.57 -1.70
C SER A 189 -16.54 8.61 -2.40
N LEU A 190 -15.51 9.21 -1.78
CA LEU A 190 -14.15 9.30 -2.34
C LEU A 190 -13.41 7.96 -2.40
N SER A 191 -14.01 6.87 -1.91
CA SER A 191 -13.49 5.51 -2.10
C SER A 191 -13.39 5.13 -3.58
N ILE A 192 -14.32 5.59 -4.42
CA ILE A 192 -14.29 5.33 -5.87
C ILE A 192 -13.10 6.03 -6.53
N VAL A 193 -12.76 7.24 -6.07
CA VAL A 193 -11.62 8.01 -6.59
C VAL A 193 -10.30 7.30 -6.28
N ARG A 194 -10.14 6.81 -5.05
CA ARG A 194 -8.97 6.01 -4.69
C ARG A 194 -8.90 4.72 -5.50
N LEU A 195 -10.03 4.05 -5.72
CA LEU A 195 -10.08 2.85 -6.54
C LEU A 195 -9.65 3.14 -8.00
N HIS A 196 -10.11 4.24 -8.60
CA HIS A 196 -9.66 4.70 -9.92
C HIS A 196 -8.16 5.02 -9.96
N GLN A 197 -7.62 5.65 -8.92
CA GLN A 197 -6.18 5.93 -8.82
C GLN A 197 -5.37 4.63 -8.85
N VAL A 198 -5.76 3.62 -8.07
CA VAL A 198 -5.09 2.31 -8.05
C VAL A 198 -5.29 1.56 -9.36
N TYR A 199 -6.49 1.57 -9.93
CA TYR A 199 -6.76 0.97 -11.23
C TYR A 199 -5.85 1.56 -12.32
N LYS A 200 -5.72 2.89 -12.38
CA LYS A 200 -4.79 3.56 -13.30
C LYS A 200 -3.34 3.14 -13.06
N ILE A 201 -2.89 3.08 -11.80
CA ILE A 201 -1.54 2.59 -11.46
C ILE A 201 -1.32 1.19 -12.05
N LEU A 202 -2.23 0.25 -11.80
CA LEU A 202 -2.11 -1.12 -12.30
C LEU A 202 -2.19 -1.19 -13.83
N GLN A 203 -3.05 -0.39 -14.47
CA GLN A 203 -3.10 -0.27 -15.93
C GLN A 203 -1.77 0.20 -16.51
N TYR A 204 -1.13 1.18 -15.89
CA TYR A 204 0.20 1.65 -16.31
C TYR A 204 1.26 0.57 -16.12
N VAL A 205 1.24 -0.17 -15.01
CA VAL A 205 2.17 -1.29 -14.77
C VAL A 205 1.99 -2.37 -15.84
N GLU A 206 0.76 -2.80 -16.12
CA GLU A 206 0.47 -3.81 -17.15
C GLU A 206 0.85 -3.34 -18.55
N SER A 207 0.55 -2.09 -18.90
CA SER A 207 0.90 -1.50 -20.20
C SER A 207 2.42 -1.41 -20.34
N TYR A 208 3.13 -0.95 -19.31
CA TYR A 208 4.59 -0.88 -19.28
C TYR A 208 5.23 -2.26 -19.46
N GLN A 209 4.72 -3.29 -18.77
CA GLN A 209 5.21 -4.67 -18.94
C GLN A 209 4.97 -5.18 -20.37
N LYS A 210 3.77 -4.95 -20.93
CA LYS A 210 3.38 -5.44 -22.25
C LYS A 210 4.12 -4.75 -23.40
N GLU A 211 4.23 -3.42 -23.35
CA GLU A 211 4.89 -2.61 -24.39
C GLU A 211 6.35 -2.98 -24.58
N ASN A 212 7.03 -3.31 -23.47
CA ASN A 212 8.44 -3.70 -23.49
C ASN A 212 8.66 -5.22 -23.58
N GLN A 213 7.57 -6.00 -23.71
CA GLN A 213 7.61 -7.47 -23.79
C GLN A 213 8.39 -8.12 -22.63
N PHE A 214 8.29 -7.53 -21.43
CA PHE A 214 9.01 -8.02 -20.27
C PHE A 214 8.42 -9.35 -19.79
N LYS A 215 9.30 -10.21 -19.28
CA LYS A 215 8.86 -11.38 -18.52
C LYS A 215 8.16 -10.95 -17.23
N PRO A 216 7.28 -11.79 -16.66
CA PRO A 216 6.73 -11.54 -15.35
C PRO A 216 7.85 -11.27 -14.34
N MET A 217 7.74 -10.15 -13.64
CA MET A 217 8.71 -9.71 -12.63
C MET A 217 7.97 -9.25 -11.36
N PRO A 218 8.65 -9.19 -10.21
CA PRO A 218 8.05 -8.73 -8.97
C PRO A 218 7.64 -7.25 -9.06
N ILE A 219 6.51 -6.93 -8.45
CA ILE A 219 5.99 -5.57 -8.33
C ILE A 219 5.87 -5.26 -6.84
N ILE A 220 6.49 -4.15 -6.42
CA ILE A 220 6.41 -3.60 -5.07
C ILE A 220 5.63 -2.29 -5.15
N LEU A 221 4.48 -2.19 -4.48
CA LEU A 221 3.71 -0.94 -4.38
C LEU A 221 3.80 -0.40 -2.96
N CYS A 222 4.40 0.78 -2.81
CA CYS A 222 4.59 1.48 -1.54
C CYS A 222 3.73 2.73 -1.50
N GLY A 223 3.25 3.09 -0.30
CA GLY A 223 2.62 4.39 -0.13
C GLY A 223 1.71 4.51 1.08
N ASP A 224 1.17 5.71 1.21
CA ASP A 224 -0.03 6.00 1.97
C ASP A 224 -1.25 5.77 1.06
N TRP A 225 -1.96 4.68 1.33
CA TRP A 225 -3.12 4.24 0.55
C TRP A 225 -4.41 4.91 1.00
N ASN A 226 -4.40 5.64 2.13
CA ASN A 226 -5.56 6.34 2.65
C ASN A 226 -6.83 5.46 2.73
N GLY A 227 -6.62 4.16 2.96
CA GLY A 227 -7.63 3.12 2.98
C GLY A 227 -7.14 1.95 3.82
N SER A 228 -8.00 1.47 4.72
CA SER A 228 -7.64 0.38 5.64
C SER A 228 -7.81 -0.99 5.00
N LYS A 229 -7.39 -2.02 5.75
CA LYS A 229 -7.61 -3.44 5.43
C LYS A 229 -9.07 -3.80 5.10
N ARG A 230 -10.03 -3.09 5.71
CA ARG A 230 -11.46 -3.29 5.44
C ARG A 230 -11.94 -2.64 4.15
N GLY A 231 -11.18 -1.69 3.61
CA GLY A 231 -11.54 -0.86 2.47
C GLY A 231 -11.42 -1.57 1.12
N HIS A 232 -12.13 -1.03 0.12
CA HIS A 232 -12.20 -1.62 -1.22
C HIS A 232 -10.89 -1.57 -1.99
N VAL A 233 -10.01 -0.60 -1.70
CA VAL A 233 -8.67 -0.55 -2.29
C VAL A 233 -7.83 -1.76 -1.87
N TYR A 234 -7.82 -2.09 -0.57
CA TYR A 234 -7.08 -3.24 -0.05
C TYR A 234 -7.54 -4.51 -0.75
N LYS A 235 -8.84 -4.76 -0.73
CA LYS A 235 -9.43 -5.96 -1.30
C LYS A 235 -9.32 -6.02 -2.84
N PHE A 236 -9.35 -4.88 -3.54
CA PHE A 236 -9.05 -4.82 -4.98
C PHE A 236 -7.61 -5.27 -5.26
N LEU A 237 -6.63 -4.80 -4.49
CA LEU A 237 -5.23 -5.25 -4.62
C LEU A 237 -5.08 -6.75 -4.32
N ARG A 238 -5.76 -7.26 -3.29
CA ARG A 238 -5.81 -8.70 -2.99
C ARG A 238 -6.33 -9.51 -4.17
N SER A 239 -7.42 -9.08 -4.82
CA SER A 239 -7.99 -9.73 -6.00
C SER A 239 -7.04 -9.73 -7.23
N GLN A 240 -6.06 -8.83 -7.23
CA GLN A 240 -5.00 -8.71 -8.24
C GLN A 240 -3.71 -9.43 -7.84
N GLY A 241 -3.76 -10.28 -6.80
CA GLY A 241 -2.64 -11.12 -6.37
C GLY A 241 -1.57 -10.37 -5.57
N PHE A 242 -1.86 -9.17 -5.08
CA PHE A 242 -0.96 -8.44 -4.18
C PHE A 242 -1.13 -8.92 -2.73
N GLU A 243 -0.01 -9.05 -2.04
CA GLU A 243 0.05 -9.43 -0.63
C GLU A 243 0.55 -8.24 0.19
N SER A 244 -0.13 -7.96 1.31
CA SER A 244 0.35 -6.99 2.31
C SER A 244 1.56 -7.59 3.00
N THR A 245 2.74 -7.02 2.79
CA THR A 245 3.98 -7.64 3.29
C THR A 245 4.04 -7.66 4.82
N TYR A 246 3.41 -6.68 5.48
CA TYR A 246 3.30 -6.68 6.94
C TYR A 246 2.44 -7.86 7.42
N ASP A 247 1.28 -8.06 6.79
CA ASP A 247 0.38 -9.16 7.14
C ASP A 247 1.03 -10.53 6.86
N THR A 248 1.74 -10.66 5.73
CA THR A 248 2.51 -11.87 5.40
C THR A 248 3.59 -12.17 6.44
N ALA A 249 4.34 -11.16 6.89
CA ALA A 249 5.41 -11.34 7.88
C ALA A 249 4.87 -11.79 9.25
N HIS A 250 3.69 -11.31 9.63
CA HIS A 250 3.09 -11.54 10.95
C HIS A 250 1.96 -12.57 10.95
N GLN A 251 1.71 -13.25 9.82
CA GLN A 251 0.62 -14.23 9.67
C GLN A 251 -0.73 -13.62 10.09
N CYS A 252 -0.99 -12.38 9.66
CA CYS A 252 -2.27 -11.73 9.89
C CYS A 252 -3.24 -12.11 8.77
N ASP A 253 -4.41 -12.59 9.16
CA ASP A 253 -5.45 -13.01 8.23
C ASP A 253 -6.25 -11.80 7.73
N ASP A 254 -6.97 -11.99 6.62
CA ASP A 254 -7.85 -10.97 6.02
C ASP A 254 -9.18 -10.76 6.77
N ASN A 255 -9.31 -11.39 7.93
CA ASN A 255 -10.49 -11.30 8.78
C ASN A 255 -10.58 -9.95 9.52
N ASP A 256 -11.80 -9.65 10.00
CA ASP A 256 -12.06 -8.39 10.70
C ASP A 256 -11.39 -8.30 12.07
N ALA A 257 -11.01 -9.42 12.67
CA ALA A 257 -10.32 -9.46 13.96
C ALA A 257 -8.90 -8.88 13.84
N ASP A 258 -8.25 -9.12 12.71
CA ASP A 258 -6.87 -8.70 12.45
C ASP A 258 -6.75 -7.29 11.87
N ALA A 259 -7.86 -6.71 11.41
CA ALA A 259 -7.90 -5.39 10.79
C ALA A 259 -7.46 -4.21 11.68
N GLN A 260 -7.33 -4.44 13.00
CA GLN A 260 -6.85 -3.44 13.97
C GLN A 260 -5.61 -3.91 14.75
N LYS A 261 -4.99 -5.03 14.36
CA LYS A 261 -3.77 -5.52 15.02
C LYS A 261 -2.64 -4.50 14.98
N TRP A 262 -2.55 -3.75 13.89
CA TRP A 262 -1.57 -2.68 13.71
C TRP A 262 -2.25 -1.41 13.17
N VAL A 263 -1.61 -0.28 13.41
CA VAL A 263 -2.00 1.04 12.88
C VAL A 263 -0.78 1.72 12.28
N SER A 264 -0.99 2.69 11.40
CA SER A 264 0.12 3.46 10.83
C SER A 264 -0.16 4.94 10.70
N HIS A 265 -1.37 5.42 10.98
CA HIS A 265 -1.71 6.83 10.90
C HIS A 265 -2.65 7.20 12.05
N ARG A 266 -2.35 8.31 12.73
CA ARG A 266 -3.27 9.03 13.62
C ARG A 266 -3.69 10.35 12.99
N ASN A 267 -4.91 10.41 12.49
CA ASN A 267 -5.40 11.62 11.81
C ASN A 267 -5.61 12.80 12.78
N HIS A 268 -5.87 13.99 12.22
CA HIS A 268 -6.13 15.22 12.97
C HIS A 268 -7.33 15.16 13.94
N ARG A 269 -8.22 14.16 13.82
CA ARG A 269 -9.35 13.90 14.74
C ARG A 269 -8.98 12.91 15.85
N GLY A 270 -7.73 12.43 15.87
CA GLY A 270 -7.23 11.44 16.82
C GLY A 270 -7.64 10.00 16.48
N ASN A 271 -8.24 9.74 15.32
CA ASN A 271 -8.55 8.37 14.91
C ASN A 271 -7.30 7.68 14.39
N ILE A 272 -7.12 6.43 14.78
CA ILE A 272 -5.99 5.60 14.39
C ILE A 272 -6.42 4.55 13.37
N CYS A 273 -5.60 4.32 12.35
CA CYS A 273 -5.87 3.35 11.29
C CYS A 273 -4.57 2.88 10.63
N GLY A 274 -4.54 1.65 10.11
CA GLY A 274 -3.49 1.18 9.20
C GLY A 274 -3.83 1.59 7.77
N VAL A 275 -3.00 2.44 7.17
CA VAL A 275 -3.18 2.97 5.80
C VAL A 275 -1.89 2.97 4.97
N ASP A 276 -0.74 2.76 5.61
CA ASP A 276 0.56 2.70 4.97
C ASP A 276 0.89 1.24 4.68
N PHE A 277 1.02 0.89 3.41
CA PHE A 277 1.25 -0.49 2.99
C PHE A 277 2.42 -0.56 2.00
N ILE A 278 3.18 -1.64 2.13
CA ILE A 278 4.05 -2.15 1.08
C ILE A 278 3.39 -3.44 0.59
N TRP A 279 3.03 -3.44 -0.69
CA TRP A 279 2.40 -4.57 -1.37
C TRP A 279 3.42 -5.28 -2.22
N LEU A 280 3.38 -6.61 -2.22
CA LEU A 280 4.20 -7.45 -3.09
C LEU A 280 3.30 -8.27 -4.00
N CYS A 281 3.53 -8.21 -5.31
CA CYS A 281 3.02 -9.19 -6.25
C CYS A 281 4.20 -9.89 -6.92
N ASN A 282 4.30 -11.19 -6.71
CA ASN A 282 5.34 -12.02 -7.31
C ASN A 282 4.89 -12.56 -8.69
N PRO A 283 5.85 -12.87 -9.58
CA PRO A 283 5.57 -13.30 -10.95
C PRO A 283 4.82 -14.63 -11.06
N ASN A 284 4.76 -15.43 -9.99
CA ASN A 284 4.05 -16.70 -9.95
C ASN A 284 2.55 -16.55 -9.63
N LYS A 285 2.08 -15.35 -9.29
CA LYS A 285 0.67 -15.10 -8.99
C LYS A 285 -0.10 -14.88 -10.30
N SER A 286 -1.17 -15.67 -10.48
CA SER A 286 -2.14 -15.43 -11.55
C SER A 286 -2.99 -14.22 -11.21
N ARG A 287 -3.21 -13.35 -12.20
CA ARG A 287 -4.02 -12.13 -12.05
C ARG A 287 -5.33 -12.29 -12.82
N LYS A 288 -6.46 -12.02 -12.17
CA LYS A 288 -7.75 -11.85 -12.85
C LYS A 288 -7.64 -10.62 -13.78
N PRO A 289 -8.37 -10.57 -14.91
CA PRO A 289 -8.40 -9.38 -15.75
C PRO A 289 -8.72 -8.13 -14.93
N LEU A 290 -7.90 -7.09 -15.07
CA LEU A 290 -7.97 -5.90 -14.22
C LEU A 290 -9.36 -5.26 -14.22
N LYS A 291 -10.05 -5.24 -15.37
CA LYS A 291 -11.43 -4.73 -15.51
C LYS A 291 -12.45 -5.51 -14.69
N THR A 292 -12.29 -6.83 -14.59
CA THR A 292 -13.19 -7.69 -13.81
C THR A 292 -13.04 -7.41 -12.32
N SER A 293 -11.82 -7.46 -11.80
CA SER A 293 -11.54 -7.13 -10.39
C SER A 293 -11.95 -5.71 -10.03
N TRP A 294 -11.79 -4.76 -10.95
CA TRP A 294 -12.22 -3.39 -10.75
C TRP A 294 -13.75 -3.30 -10.65
N GLY A 295 -14.48 -3.97 -11.54
CA GLY A 295 -15.95 -4.02 -11.50
C GLY A 295 -16.48 -4.64 -10.20
N GLU A 296 -15.91 -5.77 -9.77
CA GLU A 296 -16.20 -6.40 -8.48
C GLU A 296 -15.97 -5.42 -7.30
N ALA A 297 -14.91 -4.62 -7.36
CA ALA A 297 -14.63 -3.59 -6.35
C ALA A 297 -15.66 -2.46 -6.34
N VAL A 298 -16.11 -2.00 -7.51
CA VAL A 298 -17.18 -1.00 -7.59
C VAL A 298 -18.49 -1.56 -7.05
N PHE A 299 -18.87 -2.78 -7.39
CA PHE A 299 -20.06 -3.44 -6.83
C PHE A 299 -19.94 -3.61 -5.31
N GLY A 300 -18.74 -3.91 -4.80
CA GLY A 300 -18.46 -3.91 -3.37
C GLY A 300 -18.71 -2.54 -2.71
N ILE A 301 -18.36 -1.43 -3.37
CA ILE A 301 -18.61 -0.07 -2.87
C ILE A 301 -20.12 0.21 -2.89
N LEU A 302 -20.81 -0.12 -3.98
CA LEU A 302 -22.26 0.02 -4.11
C LEU A 302 -22.98 -0.73 -2.98
N LYS A 303 -22.65 -2.01 -2.77
CA LYS A 303 -23.20 -2.83 -1.69
C LYS A 303 -22.97 -2.20 -0.32
N TYR A 304 -21.79 -1.63 -0.08
CA TYR A 304 -21.49 -0.94 1.17
C TYR A 304 -22.39 0.29 1.38
N GLN A 305 -22.58 1.12 0.36
CA GLN A 305 -23.46 2.30 0.45
C GLN A 305 -24.92 1.91 0.70
N LEU A 306 -25.42 0.89 0.02
CA LEU A 306 -26.78 0.39 0.20
C LEU A 306 -26.98 -0.19 1.61
N ARG A 307 -26.03 -0.97 2.12
CA ARG A 307 -26.07 -1.48 3.51
C ARG A 307 -25.97 -0.38 4.55
N LYS A 308 -25.21 0.69 4.29
CA LYS A 308 -25.15 1.87 5.17
C LYS A 308 -26.49 2.58 5.26
N ALA A 309 -27.32 2.49 4.22
CA ALA A 309 -28.71 2.93 4.22
C ALA A 309 -29.69 1.88 4.78
N SER A 310 -29.20 0.84 5.47
CA SER A 310 -29.98 -0.24 6.07
C SER A 310 -30.81 -1.08 5.09
N MET A 311 -30.44 -1.11 3.81
CA MET A 311 -31.15 -1.91 2.80
C MET A 311 -30.78 -3.39 2.89
N THR A 312 -31.80 -4.25 2.85
CA THR A 312 -31.62 -5.71 2.65
C THR A 312 -31.29 -6.03 1.17
N GLU A 313 -31.02 -7.30 0.86
CA GLU A 313 -30.84 -7.74 -0.55
C GLU A 313 -32.06 -7.38 -1.42
N ILE A 314 -33.27 -7.62 -0.89
CA ILE A 314 -34.53 -7.37 -1.59
C ILE A 314 -34.74 -5.86 -1.75
N ASP A 315 -34.50 -5.07 -0.70
CA ASP A 315 -34.64 -3.60 -0.77
C ASP A 315 -33.63 -2.99 -1.74
N ALA A 316 -32.41 -3.52 -1.79
CA ALA A 316 -31.37 -3.08 -2.71
C ALA A 316 -31.75 -3.39 -4.17
N PHE A 317 -32.30 -4.56 -4.45
CA PHE A 317 -32.81 -4.89 -5.78
C PHE A 317 -33.95 -3.95 -6.18
N ALA A 318 -34.92 -3.73 -5.28
CA ALA A 318 -36.04 -2.81 -5.52
C ALA A 318 -35.55 -1.37 -5.74
N PHE A 319 -34.53 -0.93 -5.00
CA PHE A 319 -33.91 0.37 -5.18
C PHE A 319 -33.25 0.53 -6.55
N LEU A 320 -32.44 -0.45 -6.97
CA LEU A 320 -31.77 -0.42 -8.28
C LEU A 320 -32.76 -0.51 -9.46
N LYS A 321 -33.90 -1.16 -9.24
CA LYS A 321 -35.00 -1.28 -10.22
C LYS A 321 -35.75 0.04 -10.44
N GLY A 322 -35.74 0.94 -9.45
CA GLY A 322 -36.45 2.23 -9.52
C GLY A 322 -37.97 2.06 -9.69
N GLU A 323 -38.58 2.92 -10.50
CA GLU A 323 -40.04 2.89 -10.75
C GLU A 323 -40.47 1.81 -11.78
N ASN A 324 -39.55 0.94 -12.21
CA ASN A 324 -39.87 -0.09 -13.18
C ASN A 324 -40.83 -1.14 -12.58
N TYR A 325 -41.96 -1.38 -13.27
CA TYR A 325 -42.95 -2.37 -12.86
C TYR A 325 -42.51 -3.82 -13.14
N GLY A 326 -41.54 -4.05 -14.03
CA GLY A 326 -40.97 -5.38 -14.28
C GLY A 326 -40.05 -5.84 -13.15
N ASP A 327 -39.85 -7.15 -12.98
CA ASP A 327 -38.95 -7.73 -11.96
C ASP A 327 -37.50 -7.84 -12.46
N TYR A 328 -36.99 -6.74 -13.00
CA TYR A 328 -35.64 -6.60 -13.53
C TYR A 328 -35.16 -5.15 -13.44
N ILE A 329 -33.85 -4.97 -13.33
CA ILE A 329 -33.18 -3.68 -13.37
C ILE A 329 -32.90 -3.34 -14.84
N THR A 330 -33.07 -2.08 -15.23
CA THR A 330 -32.68 -1.56 -16.54
C THR A 330 -31.40 -0.74 -16.44
N TYR A 331 -30.70 -0.55 -17.57
CA TYR A 331 -29.49 0.27 -17.59
C TYR A 331 -29.73 1.71 -17.10
N SER A 332 -30.88 2.30 -17.45
CA SER A 332 -31.23 3.65 -17.00
C SER A 332 -31.44 3.71 -15.48
N ALA A 333 -32.21 2.76 -14.93
CA ALA A 333 -32.46 2.69 -13.49
C ALA A 333 -31.16 2.44 -12.70
N PHE A 334 -30.29 1.57 -13.22
CA PHE A 334 -28.96 1.34 -12.64
C PHE A 334 -28.11 2.62 -12.61
N CYS A 335 -28.06 3.36 -13.73
CA CYS A 335 -27.33 4.62 -13.79
C CYS A 335 -27.89 5.66 -12.82
N GLU A 336 -29.22 5.79 -12.72
CA GLU A 336 -29.87 6.69 -11.76
C GLU A 336 -29.55 6.31 -10.31
N ALA A 337 -29.60 5.02 -9.99
CA ALA A 337 -29.27 4.54 -8.66
C ALA A 337 -27.80 4.81 -8.29
N LEU A 338 -26.86 4.64 -9.22
CA LEU A 338 -25.44 5.00 -9.02
C LEU A 338 -25.26 6.50 -8.73
N HIS A 339 -26.06 7.37 -9.35
CA HIS A 339 -26.06 8.80 -9.02
C HIS A 339 -26.63 9.06 -7.63
N GLN A 340 -27.74 8.40 -7.26
CA GLN A 340 -28.38 8.57 -5.95
C GLN A 340 -27.47 8.14 -4.79
N VAL A 341 -26.59 7.15 -4.99
CA VAL A 341 -25.60 6.73 -3.99
C VAL A 341 -24.25 7.47 -4.09
N ASN A 342 -24.17 8.54 -4.89
CA ASN A 342 -22.97 9.35 -5.11
C ASN A 342 -21.76 8.56 -5.64
N LEU A 343 -22.00 7.52 -6.45
CA LEU A 343 -20.93 6.78 -7.16
C LEU A 343 -20.76 7.27 -8.59
N ALA A 344 -21.82 7.75 -9.22
CA ALA A 344 -21.77 8.44 -10.50
C ALA A 344 -22.05 9.94 -10.31
N GLY A 345 -21.34 10.79 -11.07
CA GLY A 345 -21.52 12.24 -11.03
C GLY A 345 -20.24 13.05 -10.99
N ILE A 346 -20.36 14.35 -11.28
CA ILE A 346 -19.26 15.32 -11.30
C ILE A 346 -18.98 15.80 -9.87
N PRO A 347 -17.71 16.03 -9.46
CA PRO A 347 -16.51 16.00 -10.30
C PRO A 347 -15.77 14.66 -10.36
N ASN A 348 -16.01 13.70 -9.46
CA ASN A 348 -15.11 12.56 -9.27
C ASN A 348 -15.80 11.18 -9.20
N GLY A 349 -16.90 10.97 -9.92
CA GLY A 349 -17.61 9.69 -9.99
C GLY A 349 -17.27 8.86 -11.23
N LEU A 350 -17.97 7.72 -11.36
CA LEU A 350 -17.91 6.84 -12.53
C LEU A 350 -18.22 7.59 -13.83
N THR A 351 -17.41 7.37 -14.87
CA THR A 351 -17.66 7.91 -16.20
C THR A 351 -18.75 7.13 -16.94
N PHE A 352 -19.27 7.67 -18.04
CA PHE A 352 -20.22 6.93 -18.89
C PHE A 352 -19.65 5.60 -19.40
N GLN A 353 -18.34 5.56 -19.71
CA GLN A 353 -17.71 4.31 -20.15
C GLN A 353 -17.61 3.30 -19.01
N ASP A 354 -17.33 3.79 -17.80
CA ASP A 354 -17.28 2.96 -16.59
C ASP A 354 -18.65 2.35 -16.27
N THR A 355 -19.72 3.14 -16.29
CA THR A 355 -21.08 2.63 -16.04
C THR A 355 -21.51 1.61 -17.09
N ARG A 356 -21.13 1.83 -18.35
CA ARG A 356 -21.40 0.88 -19.43
C ARG A 356 -20.62 -0.42 -19.27
N ASP A 357 -19.35 -0.34 -18.88
CA ASP A 357 -18.52 -1.52 -18.64
C ASP A 357 -18.99 -2.30 -17.40
N LEU A 358 -19.46 -1.62 -16.35
CA LEU A 358 -20.09 -2.24 -15.19
C LEU A 358 -21.41 -2.92 -15.54
N TRP A 359 -22.25 -2.27 -16.36
CA TRP A 359 -23.51 -2.86 -16.82
C TRP A 359 -23.28 -4.19 -17.54
N LYS A 360 -22.31 -4.24 -18.47
CA LYS A 360 -21.94 -5.47 -19.17
C LYS A 360 -21.43 -6.58 -18.25
N GLN A 361 -20.91 -6.23 -17.08
CA GLN A 361 -20.51 -7.23 -16.07
C GLN A 361 -21.71 -7.68 -15.22
N ALA A 362 -22.72 -6.82 -15.06
CA ALA A 362 -23.92 -7.13 -14.29
C ALA A 362 -24.93 -7.98 -15.09
N ASP A 363 -25.11 -7.64 -16.36
CA ASP A 363 -25.93 -8.35 -17.36
C ASP A 363 -25.11 -9.54 -17.89
N ILE A 364 -25.20 -10.67 -17.19
CA ILE A 364 -24.34 -11.84 -17.39
C ILE A 364 -24.75 -12.60 -18.65
N ASP A 365 -26.05 -12.67 -18.94
CA ASP A 365 -26.57 -13.35 -20.13
C ASP A 365 -26.64 -12.45 -21.38
N GLY A 366 -26.49 -11.14 -21.22
CA GLY A 366 -26.47 -10.16 -22.30
C GLY A 366 -27.85 -9.85 -22.87
N ASN A 367 -28.93 -10.11 -22.13
CA ASN A 367 -30.30 -9.90 -22.57
C ASN A 367 -30.74 -8.41 -22.49
N GLY A 368 -29.90 -7.55 -21.91
CA GLY A 368 -30.12 -6.10 -21.81
C GLY A 368 -30.84 -5.64 -20.54
N VAL A 369 -31.14 -6.55 -19.62
CA VAL A 369 -31.67 -6.28 -18.27
C VAL A 369 -30.88 -7.06 -17.23
N VAL A 370 -30.98 -6.68 -15.96
CA VAL A 370 -30.39 -7.48 -14.86
C VAL A 370 -31.53 -8.05 -14.03
N ASP A 371 -31.70 -9.36 -14.09
CA ASP A 371 -32.73 -10.04 -13.30
C ASP A 371 -32.31 -10.24 -11.83
N TYR A 372 -33.21 -10.80 -11.02
CA TYR A 372 -32.94 -11.01 -9.59
C TYR A 372 -31.79 -12.00 -9.35
N GLU A 373 -31.64 -13.03 -10.18
CA GLU A 373 -30.59 -14.05 -10.02
C GLU A 373 -29.21 -13.50 -10.41
N GLU A 374 -29.14 -12.68 -11.46
CA GLU A 374 -27.93 -11.96 -11.84
C GLU A 374 -27.52 -10.95 -10.76
N PHE A 375 -28.47 -10.14 -10.28
CA PHE A 375 -28.23 -9.24 -9.15
C PHE A 375 -27.72 -9.99 -7.92
N LYS A 376 -28.35 -11.13 -7.60
CA LYS A 376 -27.98 -11.95 -6.45
C LYS A 376 -26.55 -12.48 -6.55
N ARG A 377 -26.05 -12.78 -7.75
CA ARG A 377 -24.63 -13.16 -7.96
C ARG A 377 -23.69 -12.00 -7.64
N ILE A 378 -24.01 -10.78 -8.08
CA ILE A 378 -23.23 -9.58 -7.76
C ILE A 378 -23.32 -9.25 -6.26
N TRP A 379 -24.49 -9.40 -5.67
CA TRP A 379 -24.71 -9.13 -4.26
C TRP A 379 -23.98 -10.13 -3.37
N ASN A 380 -23.96 -11.41 -3.76
CA ASN A 380 -23.37 -12.50 -2.99
C ASN A 380 -21.96 -12.87 -3.42
N SER A 381 -21.37 -12.18 -4.40
CA SER A 381 -19.94 -12.28 -4.69
C SER A 381 -19.16 -11.75 -3.48
N THR A 382 -18.99 -12.61 -2.48
CA THR A 382 -17.96 -12.44 -1.47
C THR A 382 -16.64 -12.45 -2.22
N TRP A 383 -15.75 -11.54 -1.83
CA TRP A 383 -14.34 -11.59 -2.19
C TRP A 383 -13.62 -12.77 -1.52
N SER A 384 -14.21 -13.96 -1.63
CA SER A 384 -13.72 -15.20 -1.05
C SER A 384 -12.52 -15.69 -1.85
N GLU A 385 -11.44 -15.92 -1.12
CA GLU A 385 -10.13 -16.41 -1.55
C GLU A 385 -10.14 -17.86 -2.10
N GLN A 386 -11.28 -18.37 -2.56
CA GLN A 386 -11.46 -19.79 -2.93
C GLN A 386 -11.32 -20.11 -4.42
N ASP A 387 -10.80 -19.20 -5.25
CA ASP A 387 -10.45 -19.51 -6.64
C ASP A 387 -9.02 -20.06 -6.81
N GLU A 388 -8.31 -20.41 -5.72
CA GLU A 388 -7.02 -21.14 -5.83
C GLU A 388 -7.19 -22.65 -6.08
N ASN A 389 -8.42 -23.17 -6.18
CA ASN A 389 -8.67 -24.60 -6.43
C ASN A 389 -9.65 -24.84 -7.59
N CYS A 390 -9.26 -24.47 -8.81
CA CYS A 390 -9.75 -25.17 -9.98
C CYS A 390 -8.75 -26.27 -10.35
N SER A 391 -8.89 -27.44 -9.72
CA SER A 391 -8.26 -28.67 -10.18
C SER A 391 -8.92 -29.10 -11.49
N SER A 392 -8.49 -28.49 -12.60
CA SER A 392 -8.85 -28.99 -13.93
C SER A 392 -8.24 -30.38 -14.09
N SER A 393 -9.10 -31.35 -14.38
CA SER A 393 -8.76 -32.74 -14.64
C SER A 393 -7.57 -32.86 -15.60
N SER A 394 -6.66 -33.75 -15.21
CA SER A 394 -5.42 -34.08 -15.89
C SER A 394 -5.63 -34.43 -17.36
N ASN A 395 -5.13 -33.59 -18.25
CA ASN A 395 -4.57 -34.03 -19.53
C ASN A 395 -3.16 -33.47 -19.66
N ALA A 396 -2.19 -34.38 -19.58
CA ALA A 396 -0.76 -34.10 -19.57
C ALA A 396 -0.29 -33.53 -20.91
N PHE A 397 -0.32 -32.19 -21.04
CA PHE A 397 0.55 -31.48 -21.97
C PHE A 397 1.69 -30.86 -21.17
N ARG A 398 2.93 -31.10 -21.60
CA ARG A 398 4.15 -30.54 -21.00
C ARG A 398 4.06 -29.01 -20.96
N GLN A 399 3.65 -28.46 -19.82
CA GLN A 399 3.77 -27.04 -19.52
C GLN A 399 5.26 -26.70 -19.43
N VAL A 400 5.70 -25.71 -20.20
CA VAL A 400 7.03 -25.12 -20.03
C VAL A 400 6.95 -24.28 -18.76
N THR A 401 7.45 -24.80 -17.63
CA THR A 401 7.62 -24.01 -16.42
C THR A 401 8.80 -23.06 -16.62
N GLU A 402 8.53 -21.78 -16.86
CA GLU A 402 9.56 -20.75 -16.76
C GLU A 402 9.88 -20.51 -15.27
N GLU A 403 11.16 -20.47 -14.94
CA GLU A 403 11.64 -20.01 -13.63
C GLU A 403 11.75 -18.49 -13.64
N ALA A 404 11.04 -17.82 -12.72
CA ALA A 404 11.15 -16.39 -12.48
C ALA A 404 11.73 -16.13 -11.08
N LEU A 405 12.36 -14.97 -10.90
CA LEU A 405 12.87 -14.53 -9.61
C LEU A 405 11.83 -13.64 -8.93
N GLY A 406 11.40 -14.06 -7.75
CA GLY A 406 10.48 -13.38 -6.85
C GLY A 406 11.14 -12.93 -5.56
N PHE A 407 10.33 -12.44 -4.64
CA PHE A 407 10.74 -12.13 -3.28
C PHE A 407 9.95 -12.93 -2.26
N LYS A 408 10.65 -13.39 -1.22
CA LYS A 408 10.05 -13.86 0.02
C LYS A 408 10.17 -12.76 1.07
N VAL A 409 9.06 -12.42 1.71
CA VAL A 409 9.05 -11.51 2.86
C VAL A 409 9.71 -12.23 4.04
N LYS A 410 10.76 -11.62 4.61
CA LYS A 410 11.49 -12.14 5.77
C LYS A 410 11.01 -11.51 7.06
N ASN A 411 10.74 -10.20 7.04
CA ASN A 411 10.25 -9.45 8.17
C ASN A 411 9.56 -8.16 7.71
N ALA A 412 8.72 -7.59 8.55
CA ALA A 412 8.17 -6.25 8.39
C ALA A 412 8.10 -5.61 9.78
N VAL A 413 8.35 -4.31 9.89
CA VAL A 413 8.38 -3.59 11.18
C VAL A 413 7.75 -2.23 11.00
N LEU A 414 6.91 -1.84 11.97
CA LEU A 414 6.42 -0.46 12.08
C LEU A 414 7.18 0.27 13.19
N PHE A 415 7.65 1.47 12.86
CA PHE A 415 8.21 2.40 13.84
C PHE A 415 7.28 3.58 14.02
N PRO A 416 6.82 3.87 15.25
CA PRO A 416 7.25 3.27 16.52
C PRO A 416 6.53 1.93 16.85
N ARG A 417 7.17 1.04 17.63
CA ARG A 417 6.71 -0.35 17.85
C ARG A 417 5.33 -0.48 18.51
N GLU A 418 4.87 0.54 19.22
CA GLU A 418 3.52 0.57 19.79
C GLU A 418 2.44 0.46 18.71
N THR A 419 2.73 0.94 17.51
CA THR A 419 1.82 0.90 16.37
C THR A 419 1.58 -0.52 15.85
N GLU A 420 2.54 -1.43 16.07
CA GLU A 420 2.40 -2.88 15.82
C GLU A 420 1.39 -3.56 16.75
N LYS A 421 1.01 -2.89 17.84
CA LYS A 421 0.00 -3.33 18.82
C LYS A 421 -1.32 -2.59 18.68
N GLY A 422 -1.51 -1.86 17.57
CA GLY A 422 -2.72 -1.07 17.32
C GLY A 422 -2.83 0.18 18.19
N MET A 423 -1.72 0.65 18.80
CA MET A 423 -1.71 1.83 19.66
C MET A 423 -0.90 2.97 19.05
N TRP A 424 -1.25 4.21 19.38
CA TRP A 424 -0.46 5.37 18.97
C TRP A 424 0.29 5.99 20.15
N PRO A 425 1.63 6.08 20.11
CA PRO A 425 2.41 6.65 21.20
C PRO A 425 2.27 8.17 21.28
N GLU A 426 2.13 8.69 22.49
CA GLU A 426 1.91 10.12 22.75
C GLU A 426 3.15 10.98 22.47
N ASN A 427 4.34 10.41 22.62
CA ASN A 427 5.63 11.10 22.45
C ASN A 427 6.21 11.03 21.03
N TYR A 428 5.51 10.38 20.09
CA TYR A 428 5.96 10.29 18.72
C TYR A 428 5.74 11.61 17.97
N SER A 429 6.82 12.17 17.44
CA SER A 429 6.87 13.55 16.93
C SER A 429 7.37 13.69 15.49
N LEU A 430 7.81 12.59 14.86
CA LEU A 430 8.37 12.64 13.50
C LEU A 430 7.28 12.93 12.48
N SER A 431 6.16 12.22 12.55
CA SER A 431 5.01 12.37 11.67
C SER A 431 3.72 12.03 12.43
N ASP A 432 2.56 12.21 11.81
CA ASP A 432 1.31 11.56 12.19
C ASP A 432 1.12 10.19 11.52
N HIS A 433 2.11 9.75 10.73
CA HIS A 433 2.26 8.40 10.20
C HIS A 433 3.40 7.62 10.86
N ALA A 434 3.32 6.29 10.88
CA ALA A 434 4.38 5.38 11.28
C ALA A 434 5.21 5.00 10.04
N CYS A 435 6.48 4.72 10.26
CA CYS A 435 7.38 4.26 9.22
C CYS A 435 7.28 2.74 9.09
N LEU A 436 6.95 2.23 7.90
CA LEU A 436 6.91 0.79 7.62
C LEU A 436 8.16 0.37 6.86
N THR A 437 8.95 -0.54 7.43
CA THR A 437 10.14 -1.13 6.79
C THR A 437 9.96 -2.63 6.61
N VAL A 438 10.26 -3.14 5.42
CA VAL A 438 10.09 -4.56 5.06
C VAL A 438 11.40 -5.11 4.53
N MET A 439 11.74 -6.32 4.96
CA MET A 439 12.90 -7.08 4.49
C MET A 439 12.47 -8.20 3.56
N PHE A 440 13.12 -8.29 2.41
CA PHE A 440 12.92 -9.29 1.38
C PHE A 440 14.18 -10.12 1.18
N SER A 441 13.98 -11.38 0.80
CA SER A 441 15.02 -12.24 0.26
C SER A 441 14.62 -12.69 -1.14
N PRO A 442 15.50 -12.62 -2.16
CA PRO A 442 15.21 -13.16 -3.47
C PRO A 442 14.91 -14.67 -3.40
N LEU A 443 13.91 -15.12 -4.14
CA LEU A 443 13.47 -16.51 -4.18
C LEU A 443 13.13 -16.91 -5.62
N ARG A 444 13.60 -18.07 -6.07
CA ARG A 444 13.15 -18.64 -7.34
C ARG A 444 11.75 -19.19 -7.22
N MET A 445 10.94 -18.90 -8.23
CA MET A 445 9.55 -19.31 -8.29
C MET A 445 9.25 -19.95 -9.63
N LYS A 446 8.42 -20.99 -9.60
CA LYS A 446 7.88 -21.61 -10.80
C LYS A 446 6.66 -20.80 -11.23
N CYS A 447 6.65 -20.32 -12.47
CA CYS A 447 5.50 -19.67 -13.06
C CYS A 447 4.70 -20.69 -13.88
N ASN A 448 3.39 -20.75 -13.63
CA ASN A 448 2.48 -21.47 -14.50
C ASN A 448 1.95 -20.47 -15.53
N GLU A 449 2.29 -20.65 -16.81
CA GLU A 449 1.63 -19.89 -17.87
C GLU A 449 0.14 -20.25 -17.90
N SER A 450 -0.70 -19.29 -17.51
CA SER A 450 -2.11 -19.29 -17.91
C SER A 450 -2.12 -18.86 -19.37
N LYS A 451 -2.34 -19.81 -20.29
CA LYS A 451 -2.63 -19.46 -21.68
C LYS A 451 -3.98 -18.74 -21.71
N ASN A 452 -3.95 -17.41 -21.69
CA ASN A 452 -5.12 -16.58 -21.96
C ASN A 452 -5.74 -17.04 -23.28
N HIS A 453 -6.90 -17.69 -23.21
CA HIS A 453 -7.74 -17.89 -24.39
C HIS A 453 -8.38 -16.55 -24.72
N CYS A 454 -8.33 -16.19 -26.01
CA CYS A 454 -8.84 -14.96 -26.58
C CYS A 454 -10.30 -14.66 -26.24
#